data_AF-G1DGD3-F1
#
_entry.id   AF-G1DGD3-F1
#
_cell.length_a   1.000
_cell.length_b   1.000
_cell.length_c   1.000
_cell.angle_alpha   90.00
_cell.angle_beta   90.00
_cell.angle_gamma   90.00
#
_symmetry.space_group_name_H-M   'P 1'
#
loop_
_entity.id
_entity.type
_entity.pdbx_description
1 polymer ?
#
loop_
_entity_poly.entity_id
_entity_poly.type
_entity_poly.pdbx_seq_one_letter_code
_entity_poly.pdbx_strand_id
1 'polypeptide(L)'
;MSFLRSFPPPGSAGGLRQQQPDTEAVLNGRGLGTGTLYIAERRLSWLDGSGLGFSLEYPTISLHAVSRDLTAYPREHLYVMVNAKFGEESKESVADEEEEDSDDDIEPIAEFRFVPSDKSALEAMFTAMCECQALHPDPELEDSDDYDGDEYDVEAHAEGQATLERLEGMLSQSVPSQYNMAGVRTEDSIRDYEDGMEVDTTPTVAGQFEDADVDH
;
A
#
# COMPACT_ATOMS: atom_id res chain seq x y z
N MET A 1 18.70 14.07 5.46
CA MET A 1 18.24 13.12 6.49
C MET A 1 19.16 13.15 7.70
N SER A 2 18.66 12.83 8.90
CA SER A 2 19.51 12.67 10.08
C SER A 2 19.14 11.40 10.84
N PHE A 3 20.12 10.51 11.04
CA PHE A 3 20.00 9.30 11.86
C PHE A 3 20.42 9.59 13.31
N LEU A 4 19.73 8.98 14.28
CA LEU A 4 20.10 8.98 15.70
C LEU A 4 20.31 10.38 16.31
N ARG A 5 19.35 11.29 16.13
CA ARG A 5 19.32 12.57 16.85
C ARG A 5 18.21 12.56 17.90
N SER A 6 18.51 13.16 19.05
CA SER A 6 17.45 13.60 19.97
C SER A 6 16.84 14.88 19.41
N PHE A 7 15.55 14.86 19.11
CA PHE A 7 14.78 16.05 18.79
C PHE A 7 13.51 16.06 19.64
N PRO A 8 13.03 17.24 20.08
CA PRO A 8 11.78 17.30 20.81
C PRO A 8 10.66 16.74 19.92
N PRO A 9 9.66 16.03 20.50
CA PRO A 9 8.50 15.59 19.76
C PRO A 9 7.91 16.77 18.99
N PRO A 10 7.65 16.65 17.68
CA PRO A 10 7.06 17.73 16.91
C PRO A 10 5.68 18.05 17.52
N GLY A 11 5.58 19.19 18.19
CA GLY A 11 4.31 19.67 18.73
C GLY A 11 3.36 20.13 17.62
N SER A 12 2.14 20.54 17.99
CA SER A 12 1.13 21.03 17.03
C SER A 12 1.61 22.20 16.15
N ALA A 13 2.59 22.99 16.60
CA ALA A 13 3.20 24.06 15.83
C ALA A 13 4.08 23.58 14.66
N GLY A 14 4.46 22.29 14.64
CA GLY A 14 5.28 21.68 13.60
C GLY A 14 4.49 21.01 12.47
N GLY A 15 3.17 21.20 12.41
CA GLY A 15 2.31 20.57 11.41
C GLY A 15 2.15 19.06 11.62
N LEU A 16 2.09 18.60 12.88
CA LEU A 16 1.83 17.20 13.20
C LEU A 16 0.44 16.78 12.70
N ARG A 17 0.38 15.78 11.82
CA ARG A 17 -0.86 15.22 11.26
C ARG A 17 -1.33 13.99 12.01
N GLN A 18 -0.40 13.08 12.29
CA GLN A 18 -0.69 11.84 13.00
C GLN A 18 0.46 11.51 13.96
N GLN A 19 0.12 11.06 15.16
CA GLN A 19 1.05 10.48 16.12
C GLN A 19 0.61 9.07 16.42
N GLN A 20 1.54 8.12 16.33
CA GLN A 20 1.27 6.73 16.66
C GLN A 20 2.28 6.23 17.70
N PRO A 21 1.86 6.02 18.96
CA PRO A 21 2.69 5.38 19.98
C PRO A 21 2.86 3.88 19.70
N ASP A 22 3.70 3.22 20.50
CA ASP A 22 3.89 1.76 20.51
C ASP A 22 4.10 1.16 19.11
N THR A 23 4.91 1.85 18.31
CA THR A 23 5.24 1.48 16.93
C THR A 23 6.68 1.01 16.86
N GLU A 24 6.87 -0.24 16.46
CA GLU A 24 8.19 -0.80 16.23
C GLU A 24 8.73 -0.35 14.87
N ALA A 25 9.96 0.15 14.84
CA ALA A 25 10.64 0.51 13.60
C ALA A 25 11.66 -0.57 13.24
N VAL A 26 11.67 -0.99 11.98
CA VAL A 26 12.65 -1.91 11.40
C VAL A 26 13.30 -1.23 10.20
N LEU A 27 14.62 -1.16 10.17
CA LEU A 27 15.42 -0.56 9.09
C LEU A 27 16.25 -1.65 8.42
N ASN A 28 16.10 -1.86 7.11
CA ASN A 28 16.84 -2.86 6.34
C ASN A 28 16.80 -4.26 6.98
N GLY A 29 15.65 -4.64 7.56
CA GLY A 29 15.46 -5.89 8.29
C GLY A 29 15.97 -5.89 9.73
N ARG A 30 16.72 -4.87 10.18
CA ARG A 30 17.17 -4.71 11.56
C ARG A 30 16.12 -3.98 12.39
N GLY A 31 15.60 -4.63 13.42
CA GLY A 31 14.70 -3.99 14.40
C GLY A 31 15.43 -2.92 15.21
N LEU A 32 14.90 -1.70 15.20
CA LEU A 32 15.38 -0.56 16.00
C LEU A 32 14.69 -0.49 17.37
N GLY A 33 13.59 -1.24 17.55
CA GLY A 33 12.82 -1.30 18.79
C GLY A 33 11.48 -0.58 18.70
N THR A 34 10.80 -0.46 19.84
CA THR A 34 9.48 0.18 19.97
C THR A 34 9.61 1.64 20.36
N GLY A 35 8.83 2.49 19.69
CA GLY A 35 8.87 3.93 19.88
C GLY A 35 7.57 4.60 19.44
N THR A 36 7.63 5.91 19.24
CA THR A 36 6.52 6.71 18.74
C THR A 36 6.85 7.25 17.36
N LEU A 37 5.96 6.98 16.41
CA LEU A 37 5.99 7.55 15.07
C LEU A 37 5.23 8.88 15.05
N TYR A 38 5.82 9.88 14.40
CA TYR A 38 5.27 11.20 14.18
C TYR A 38 5.25 11.48 12.68
N ILE A 39 4.05 11.67 12.14
CA ILE A 39 3.82 12.04 10.75
C ILE A 39 3.46 13.52 10.78
N ALA A 40 4.40 14.38 10.40
CA ALA A 40 4.17 15.81 10.25
C ALA A 40 4.18 16.20 8.77
N GLU A 41 3.77 17.42 8.44
CA GLU A 41 3.69 17.90 7.05
C GLU A 41 5.01 17.87 6.31
N ARG A 42 6.12 18.19 6.98
CA ARG A 42 7.43 18.34 6.33
C ARG A 42 8.32 17.10 6.44
N ARG A 43 8.11 16.31 7.48
CA ARG A 43 8.99 15.20 7.86
C ARG A 43 8.20 14.10 8.56
N LEU A 44 8.63 12.87 8.31
CA LEU A 44 8.26 11.71 9.11
C LEU A 44 9.38 11.45 10.11
N SER A 45 9.04 11.26 11.38
CA SER A 45 10.01 11.10 12.45
C SER A 45 9.63 9.95 13.36
N TRP A 46 10.59 9.14 13.77
CA TRP A 46 10.38 8.10 14.77
C TRP A 46 11.34 8.31 15.92
N LEU A 47 10.85 8.17 17.16
CA LEU A 47 11.63 8.30 18.40
C LEU A 47 11.44 7.07 19.27
N ASP A 48 12.53 6.51 19.78
CA ASP A 48 12.51 5.43 20.76
C ASP A 48 12.10 5.94 22.16
N GLY A 49 11.99 5.02 23.13
CA GLY A 49 11.70 5.36 24.53
C GLY A 49 12.77 6.21 25.23
N SER A 50 13.97 6.35 24.66
CA SER A 50 15.05 7.21 25.17
C SER A 50 15.00 8.64 24.59
N GLY A 51 14.14 8.88 23.59
CA GLY A 51 14.05 10.14 22.86
C GLY A 51 15.09 10.27 21.75
N LEU A 52 15.76 9.17 21.38
CA LEU A 52 16.65 9.08 20.23
C LEU A 52 15.87 8.51 19.04
N GLY A 53 16.16 9.02 17.85
CA GLY A 53 15.52 8.48 16.67
C GLY A 53 15.97 9.14 15.39
N PHE A 54 15.15 9.05 14.35
CA PHE A 54 15.49 9.52 13.02
C PHE A 54 14.33 10.31 12.41
N SER A 55 14.68 11.11 11.40
CA SER A 55 13.72 11.92 10.66
C SER A 55 14.01 11.83 9.15
N LEU A 56 12.95 11.57 8.39
CA LEU A 56 12.90 11.43 6.95
C LEU A 56 12.11 12.61 6.36
N GLU A 57 12.56 13.11 5.21
CA GLU A 57 11.88 14.20 4.48
C GLU A 57 10.99 13.59 3.40
N TYR A 58 9.81 14.15 3.13
CA TYR A 58 8.92 13.57 2.10
C TYR A 58 9.54 13.46 0.71
N PRO A 59 10.31 14.44 0.21
CA PRO A 59 10.99 14.31 -1.09
C PRO A 59 11.93 13.12 -1.18
N THR A 60 12.38 12.57 -0.05
CA THR A 60 13.26 11.40 -0.02
C THR A 60 12.53 10.07 0.08
N ILE A 61 11.21 10.10 0.28
CA ILE A 61 10.37 8.91 0.35
C ILE A 61 9.92 8.56 -1.06
N SER A 62 10.52 7.51 -1.61
CA SER A 62 10.24 7.00 -2.95
C SER A 62 8.88 6.30 -3.00
N LEU A 63 8.54 5.53 -1.96
CA LEU A 63 7.28 4.81 -1.89
C LEU A 63 6.84 4.57 -0.45
N HIS A 64 5.54 4.64 -0.20
CA HIS A 64 4.93 4.19 1.04
C HIS A 64 3.69 3.33 0.78
N ALA A 65 3.49 2.27 1.58
CA ALA A 65 2.37 1.34 1.41
C ALA A 65 2.00 0.64 2.73
N VAL A 66 0.75 0.22 2.87
CA VAL A 66 0.33 -0.67 3.96
C VAL A 66 0.44 -2.11 3.49
N SER A 67 1.23 -2.91 4.20
CA SER A 67 1.32 -4.35 3.98
C SER A 67 0.54 -5.09 5.07
N ARG A 68 -0.48 -5.84 4.65
CA ARG A 68 -1.29 -6.72 5.51
C ARG A 68 -1.05 -8.21 5.25
N ASP A 69 -0.14 -8.53 4.33
CA ASP A 69 0.14 -9.90 3.95
C ASP A 69 1.03 -10.59 4.99
N LEU A 70 0.39 -11.43 5.81
CA LEU A 70 1.05 -12.19 6.87
C LEU A 70 1.97 -13.29 6.34
N THR A 71 1.86 -13.65 5.05
CA THR A 71 2.74 -14.64 4.43
C THR A 71 4.09 -14.04 4.04
N ALA A 72 4.10 -12.77 3.62
CA ALA A 72 5.30 -12.02 3.27
C ALA A 72 6.03 -11.46 4.51
N TYR A 73 5.27 -11.04 5.54
CA TYR A 73 5.83 -10.59 6.81
C TYR A 73 4.84 -10.87 7.95
N PRO A 74 5.29 -11.41 9.10
CA PRO A 74 4.39 -11.95 10.13
C PRO A 74 3.49 -10.91 10.83
N ARG A 75 3.62 -9.61 10.52
CA ARG A 75 2.87 -8.52 11.13
C ARG A 75 2.44 -7.49 10.10
N GLU A 76 1.27 -6.92 10.30
CA GLU A 76 0.78 -5.81 9.47
C GLU A 76 1.62 -4.57 9.76
N HIS A 77 2.07 -3.88 8.72
CA HIS A 77 3.02 -2.78 8.86
C HIS A 77 2.89 -1.77 7.74
N LEU A 78 3.34 -0.56 8.04
CA LEU A 78 3.54 0.49 7.07
C LEU A 78 4.96 0.36 6.52
N TYR A 79 5.06 0.06 5.23
CA TYR A 79 6.31 -0.04 4.49
C TYR A 79 6.65 1.31 3.87
N VAL A 80 7.90 1.75 4.02
CA VAL A 80 8.41 3.01 3.47
C VAL A 80 9.78 2.74 2.86
N MET A 81 9.94 3.10 1.60
CA MET A 81 11.20 3.02 0.86
C MET A 81 11.73 4.43 0.66
N VAL A 82 13.02 4.65 0.92
CA VAL A 82 13.70 5.93 0.70
C VAL A 82 14.93 5.76 -0.19
N ASN A 83 15.16 6.72 -1.07
CA ASN A 83 16.39 6.80 -1.87
C ASN A 83 17.46 7.51 -1.03
N ALA A 84 18.17 6.78 -0.18
CA ALA A 84 19.31 7.32 0.56
C ALA A 84 20.24 6.25 1.13
N LYS A 85 21.55 6.58 1.19
CA LYS A 85 22.53 5.85 2.02
C LYS A 85 22.18 6.02 3.49
N PHE A 86 21.44 5.08 4.07
CA PHE A 86 21.44 4.87 5.53
C PHE A 86 22.60 3.93 5.89
N GLY A 87 23.77 4.51 6.13
CA GLY A 87 24.98 3.79 6.54
C GLY A 87 25.16 3.80 8.07
N GLU A 88 25.32 2.63 8.67
CA GLU A 88 25.91 2.50 10.00
C GLU A 88 27.35 3.03 9.99
N GLU A 89 27.58 4.24 10.49
CA GLU A 89 28.92 4.67 10.90
C GLU A 89 29.33 3.90 12.16
N SER A 90 29.68 2.63 12.01
CA SER A 90 30.36 1.82 13.03
C SER A 90 31.02 0.60 12.39
N LYS A 91 32.08 0.82 11.61
CA LYS A 91 33.19 -0.12 11.46
C LYS A 91 34.44 0.62 10.96
N GLU A 92 35.12 1.23 11.92
CA GLU A 92 36.57 1.36 11.85
C GLU A 92 37.14 -0.07 11.86
N SER A 93 37.51 -0.60 10.71
CA SER A 93 38.63 -1.55 10.59
C SER A 93 38.92 -1.89 9.13
N VAL A 94 40.18 -1.62 8.79
CA VAL A 94 41.01 -2.10 7.68
C VAL A 94 40.66 -1.70 6.25
N ALA A 95 41.56 -0.87 5.71
CA ALA A 95 41.84 -0.72 4.30
C ALA A 95 41.95 -2.09 3.63
N ASP A 96 41.14 -2.28 2.60
CA ASP A 96 41.42 -3.20 1.51
C ASP A 96 41.08 -2.43 0.23
N GLU A 97 42.12 -2.10 -0.52
CA GLU A 97 42.03 -1.49 -1.83
C GLU A 97 41.63 -2.60 -2.81
N GLU A 98 40.33 -2.78 -3.06
CA GLU A 98 39.89 -3.41 -4.30
C GLU A 98 38.95 -2.45 -5.03
N GLU A 99 39.46 -1.91 -6.13
CA GLU A 99 38.67 -1.22 -7.14
C GLU A 99 37.70 -2.21 -7.76
N GLU A 100 36.44 -2.15 -7.34
CA GLU A 100 35.34 -2.59 -8.19
C GLU A 100 34.67 -1.35 -8.75
N ASP A 101 35.10 -0.99 -9.96
CA ASP A 101 34.37 -0.19 -10.92
C ASP A 101 33.11 -0.99 -11.33
N SER A 102 32.17 -1.14 -10.40
CA SER A 102 30.82 -1.62 -10.70
C SER A 102 29.98 -0.38 -11.00
N ASP A 103 29.53 -0.33 -12.25
CA ASP A 103 28.53 0.56 -12.85
C ASP A 103 27.16 0.35 -12.16
N ASP A 104 27.13 0.46 -10.84
CA ASP A 104 25.95 0.35 -9.99
C ASP A 104 25.55 1.77 -9.60
N ASP A 105 25.11 2.54 -10.59
CA ASP A 105 24.32 3.78 -10.44
C ASP A 105 22.96 3.50 -9.75
N ILE A 106 22.84 2.42 -8.96
CA ILE A 106 21.71 2.17 -8.10
C ILE A 106 21.85 3.12 -6.91
N GLU A 107 21.01 4.15 -6.89
CA GLU A 107 20.83 4.95 -5.71
C GLU A 107 20.56 4.01 -4.52
N PRO A 108 21.32 4.11 -3.44
CA PRO A 108 21.22 3.21 -2.31
C PRO A 108 19.85 3.38 -1.66
N ILE A 109 19.09 2.29 -1.64
CA ILE A 109 17.73 2.26 -1.11
C ILE A 109 17.79 1.83 0.36
N ALA A 110 17.07 2.55 1.22
CA ALA A 110 16.81 2.10 2.59
C ALA A 110 15.33 1.78 2.77
N GLU A 111 15.07 0.65 3.42
CA GLU A 111 13.73 0.12 3.67
C GLU A 111 13.37 0.29 5.14
N PHE A 112 12.24 0.94 5.38
CA PHE A 112 11.66 1.11 6.71
C PHE A 112 10.35 0.33 6.80
N ARG A 113 10.16 -0.38 7.91
CA ARG A 113 8.88 -0.99 8.29
C ARG A 113 8.48 -0.47 9.65
N PHE A 114 7.29 0.11 9.72
CA PHE A 114 6.69 0.57 10.97
C PHE A 114 5.54 -0.37 11.34
N VAL A 115 5.73 -1.13 12.42
CA VAL A 115 4.78 -2.12 12.92
C VAL A 115 4.07 -1.53 14.15
N PRO A 116 2.88 -0.93 14.01
CA PRO A 116 2.14 -0.43 15.16
C PRO A 116 1.54 -1.61 15.95
N SER A 117 1.48 -1.45 17.28
CA SER A 117 0.77 -2.41 18.14
C SER A 117 -0.74 -2.41 17.87
N ASP A 118 -1.29 -1.25 17.51
CA ASP A 118 -2.67 -1.11 17.05
C ASP A 118 -2.73 -1.11 15.52
N LYS A 119 -3.30 -2.17 14.95
CA LYS A 119 -3.45 -2.38 13.51
C LYS A 119 -4.43 -1.39 12.86
N SER A 120 -5.42 -0.91 13.61
CA SER A 120 -6.42 0.02 13.09
C SER A 120 -5.82 1.38 12.73
N ALA A 121 -4.68 1.72 13.34
CA ALA A 121 -3.95 2.96 13.07
C ALA A 121 -3.22 2.97 11.71
N LEU A 122 -2.99 1.81 11.08
CA LEU A 122 -2.28 1.73 9.80
C LEU A 122 -2.95 2.57 8.70
N GLU A 123 -4.28 2.56 8.65
CA GLU A 123 -5.05 3.32 7.65
C GLU A 123 -4.88 4.84 7.87
N ALA A 124 -4.93 5.27 9.13
CA ALA A 124 -4.75 6.68 9.51
C ALA A 124 -3.31 7.15 9.23
N MET A 125 -2.31 6.31 9.55
CA MET A 125 -0.91 6.59 9.24
C MET A 125 -0.67 6.71 7.72
N PHE A 126 -1.24 5.80 6.94
CA PHE A 126 -1.13 5.81 5.48
C PHE A 126 -1.78 7.06 4.88
N THR A 127 -3.02 7.35 5.28
CA THR A 127 -3.76 8.54 4.82
C THR A 127 -2.99 9.82 5.14
N ALA A 128 -2.47 9.93 6.37
CA ALA A 128 -1.68 11.10 6.78
C ALA A 128 -0.41 11.26 5.94
N MET A 129 0.27 10.16 5.57
CA MET A 129 1.42 10.24 4.66
C MET A 129 1.03 10.62 3.24
N CYS A 130 -0.08 10.09 2.70
CA CYS A 130 -0.59 10.49 1.38
C CYS A 130 -0.86 12.01 1.34
N GLU A 131 -1.54 12.54 2.35
CA GLU A 131 -1.80 13.98 2.46
C GLU A 131 -0.52 14.79 2.49
N CYS A 132 0.48 14.34 3.25
CA CYS A 132 1.75 15.05 3.34
C CYS A 132 2.54 14.94 2.04
N GLN A 133 2.56 13.80 1.36
CA GLN A 133 3.27 13.61 0.09
C GLN A 133 2.68 14.51 -1.01
N ALA A 134 1.36 14.73 -1.00
CA ALA A 134 0.70 15.67 -1.90
C ALA A 134 1.11 17.14 -1.70
N LEU A 135 1.72 17.50 -0.55
CA LEU A 135 2.26 18.84 -0.29
C LEU A 135 3.69 19.04 -0.80
N HIS A 136 4.36 18.01 -1.30
CA HIS A 136 5.73 18.07 -1.83
C HIS A 136 5.80 17.52 -3.26
N PRO A 137 5.18 18.19 -4.25
CA PRO A 137 5.40 17.85 -5.66
C PRO A 137 6.87 18.06 -6.06
N ASP A 138 7.35 17.27 -7.01
CA ASP A 138 8.71 17.38 -7.51
C ASP A 138 8.87 18.66 -8.35
N PRO A 139 9.77 19.59 -8.00
CA PRO A 139 9.96 20.84 -8.74
C PRO A 139 10.40 20.64 -10.20
N GLU A 140 10.97 19.49 -10.58
CA GLU A 140 11.42 19.26 -11.96
C GLU A 140 10.33 18.75 -12.93
N LEU A 141 9.09 18.53 -12.45
CA LEU A 141 7.97 18.05 -13.28
C LEU A 141 7.02 19.17 -13.77
N GLU A 142 7.27 20.43 -13.41
CA GLU A 142 6.41 21.57 -13.74
C GLU A 142 6.55 22.14 -15.18
N ASP A 143 7.41 21.59 -16.04
CA ASP A 143 7.85 22.26 -17.29
C ASP A 143 7.67 21.43 -18.59
N SER A 144 6.59 20.64 -18.75
CA SER A 144 6.37 19.85 -20.00
C SER A 144 4.99 19.97 -20.65
N ASP A 145 4.29 21.08 -20.43
CA ASP A 145 3.02 21.43 -21.09
C ASP A 145 3.18 22.45 -22.24
N ASP A 146 4.23 22.29 -23.05
CA ASP A 146 4.29 22.81 -24.43
C ASP A 146 4.04 21.68 -25.45
N TYR A 147 2.94 20.93 -25.25
CA TYR A 147 2.39 20.07 -26.29
C TYR A 147 1.31 20.89 -27.00
N ASP A 148 1.74 21.66 -28.01
CA ASP A 148 0.86 22.34 -28.96
C ASP A 148 -0.05 21.25 -29.56
N GLY A 149 -1.31 21.24 -29.13
CA GLY A 149 -2.30 20.26 -29.56
C GLY A 149 -2.81 20.64 -30.94
N ASP A 150 -2.15 20.17 -31.99
CA ASP A 150 -2.75 20.12 -33.32
C ASP A 150 -3.97 19.19 -33.27
N GLU A 151 -5.15 19.78 -33.07
CA GLU A 151 -6.45 19.14 -33.27
C GLU A 151 -6.51 18.54 -34.68
N TYR A 152 -6.41 17.22 -34.78
CA TYR A 152 -6.75 16.51 -36.00
C TYR A 152 -8.28 16.61 -36.18
N ASP A 153 -8.74 17.59 -36.95
CA ASP A 153 -10.11 17.61 -37.48
C ASP A 153 -10.23 16.43 -38.47
N VAL A 154 -10.71 15.30 -37.97
CA VAL A 154 -10.92 14.10 -38.78
C VAL A 154 -12.19 14.30 -39.61
N GLU A 155 -12.07 15.05 -40.70
CA GLU A 155 -13.13 15.21 -41.67
C GLU A 155 -13.41 13.84 -42.30
N ALA A 156 -14.53 13.20 -41.89
CA ALA A 156 -14.90 11.87 -42.34
C ALA A 156 -15.08 11.87 -43.87
N HIS A 157 -14.12 11.27 -44.59
CA HIS A 157 -14.15 11.14 -46.05
C HIS A 157 -15.49 10.54 -46.50
N ALA A 158 -16.07 11.03 -47.60
CA ALA A 158 -17.42 10.67 -48.06
C ALA A 158 -17.64 9.15 -48.22
N GLU A 159 -16.58 8.38 -48.46
CA GLU A 159 -16.60 6.91 -48.48
C GLU A 159 -16.89 6.29 -47.11
N GLY A 160 -16.39 6.87 -46.03
CA GLY A 160 -16.66 6.44 -44.65
C GLY A 160 -18.12 6.65 -44.26
N GLN A 161 -18.71 7.77 -44.68
CA GLN A 161 -20.14 8.06 -44.46
C GLN A 161 -21.04 7.09 -45.23
N ALA A 162 -20.74 6.81 -46.50
CA ALA A 162 -21.49 5.84 -47.30
C ALA A 162 -21.40 4.41 -46.73
N THR A 163 -20.26 4.05 -46.14
CA THR A 163 -20.08 2.75 -45.49
C THR A 163 -20.93 2.63 -44.22
N LEU A 164 -21.04 3.73 -43.46
CA LEU A 164 -21.87 3.79 -42.26
C LEU A 164 -23.36 3.67 -42.59
N GLU A 165 -23.87 4.43 -43.57
CA GLU A 165 -25.28 4.34 -44.01
C GLU A 165 -25.63 2.92 -44.49
N ARG A 166 -24.70 2.26 -45.18
CA ARG A 166 -24.90 0.88 -45.65
C ARG A 166 -25.01 -0.10 -44.48
N LEU A 167 -24.21 0.05 -43.43
CA LEU A 167 -24.28 -0.78 -42.23
C LEU A 167 -25.58 -0.54 -41.45
N GLU A 168 -26.00 0.71 -41.31
CA GLU A 168 -27.25 1.08 -40.63
C GLU A 168 -28.49 0.52 -41.34
N GLY A 169 -28.46 0.50 -42.69
CA GLY A 169 -29.50 -0.13 -43.49
C GLY A 169 -29.60 -1.66 -43.29
N MET A 170 -28.49 -2.33 -42.99
CA MET A 170 -28.46 -3.78 -42.70
C MET A 170 -29.00 -4.09 -41.29
N LEU A 171 -28.68 -3.24 -40.31
CA LEU A 171 -29.18 -3.39 -38.93
C LEU A 171 -30.69 -3.14 -38.86
N SER A 172 -31.20 -2.14 -39.57
CA SER A 172 -32.63 -1.81 -39.58
C SER A 172 -33.52 -2.87 -40.24
N GLN A 173 -32.96 -3.73 -41.09
CA GLN A 173 -33.68 -4.83 -41.73
C GLN A 173 -33.64 -6.14 -40.92
N SER A 174 -32.86 -6.20 -39.85
CA SER A 174 -32.87 -7.34 -38.92
C SER A 174 -34.09 -7.28 -38.00
N VAL A 175 -35.23 -7.74 -38.51
CA VAL A 175 -36.36 -8.13 -37.68
C VAL A 175 -35.93 -9.31 -36.78
N PRO A 176 -36.31 -9.35 -35.49
CA PRO A 176 -35.99 -10.49 -34.63
C PRO A 176 -36.76 -11.70 -35.14
N SER A 177 -36.08 -12.59 -35.88
CA SER A 177 -36.58 -13.94 -36.08
C SER A 177 -36.67 -14.57 -34.70
N GLN A 178 -37.89 -14.87 -34.28
CA GLN A 178 -38.20 -15.63 -33.09
C GLN A 178 -37.50 -16.98 -33.19
N TYR A 179 -36.32 -17.10 -32.56
CA TYR A 179 -35.67 -18.38 -32.35
C TYR A 179 -36.46 -19.14 -31.28
N ASN A 180 -37.35 -20.04 -31.71
CA ASN A 180 -37.87 -21.11 -30.86
C ASN A 180 -36.70 -22.04 -30.50
N MET A 181 -36.06 -21.81 -29.36
CA MET A 181 -35.19 -22.82 -28.75
C MET A 181 -36.07 -23.87 -28.08
N ALA A 182 -36.16 -25.03 -28.73
CA ALA A 182 -36.80 -26.22 -28.20
C ALA A 182 -36.13 -26.62 -26.87
N GLY A 183 -36.79 -26.38 -25.74
CA GLY A 183 -36.36 -26.91 -24.45
C GLY A 183 -36.65 -26.05 -23.22
N VAL A 184 -37.06 -24.79 -23.35
CA VAL A 184 -37.36 -23.95 -22.19
C VAL A 184 -38.86 -24.01 -21.89
N ARG A 185 -39.22 -24.88 -20.95
CA ARG A 185 -40.55 -24.85 -20.32
C ARG A 185 -40.71 -23.51 -19.60
N THR A 186 -41.58 -22.65 -20.10
CA THR A 186 -42.08 -21.49 -19.38
C THR A 186 -43.36 -21.91 -18.66
N GLU A 187 -43.27 -22.15 -17.36
CA GLU A 187 -44.46 -22.14 -16.51
C GLU A 187 -44.21 -21.26 -15.28
N ASP A 188 -45.23 -20.46 -15.06
CA ASP A 188 -45.38 -19.32 -14.19
C ASP A 188 -45.83 -19.76 -12.79
N SER A 189 -45.48 -18.96 -11.78
CA SER A 189 -46.30 -18.71 -10.58
C SER A 189 -46.35 -19.71 -9.39
N ILE A 190 -46.19 -19.08 -8.21
CA ILE A 190 -46.83 -19.33 -6.89
C ILE A 190 -46.02 -20.10 -5.82
N ARG A 191 -45.36 -19.29 -4.97
CA ARG A 191 -45.53 -19.09 -3.50
C ARG A 191 -45.60 -20.27 -2.52
N ASP A 192 -44.85 -20.08 -1.42
CA ASP A 192 -44.92 -20.65 -0.06
C ASP A 192 -44.67 -22.18 0.01
N TYR A 193 -43.93 -22.76 0.97
CA TYR A 193 -44.13 -22.73 2.42
C TYR A 193 -42.82 -23.02 3.19
N GLU A 194 -42.77 -22.53 4.43
CA GLU A 194 -41.84 -22.86 5.51
C GLU A 194 -41.75 -24.38 5.79
N ASP A 195 -40.58 -24.87 6.18
CA ASP A 195 -40.48 -25.94 7.19
C ASP A 195 -39.13 -25.85 7.93
N GLY A 196 -39.21 -25.80 9.25
CA GLY A 196 -38.08 -25.59 10.15
C GLY A 196 -37.21 -26.83 10.30
N MET A 197 -35.90 -26.62 10.41
CA MET A 197 -34.98 -27.65 10.89
C MET A 197 -34.23 -27.13 12.12
N GLU A 198 -34.87 -27.28 13.29
CA GLU A 198 -34.15 -27.37 14.56
C GLU A 198 -33.37 -28.69 14.57
N VAL A 199 -32.06 -28.62 14.78
CA VAL A 199 -31.28 -29.77 15.28
C VAL A 199 -30.57 -29.33 16.55
N ASP A 200 -31.11 -29.83 17.65
CA ASP A 200 -30.69 -29.61 19.02
C ASP A 200 -29.45 -30.47 19.39
N THR A 201 -28.59 -29.84 20.20
CA THR A 201 -27.61 -30.34 21.18
C THR A 201 -26.73 -31.59 20.92
N THR A 202 -25.40 -31.38 20.98
CA THR A 202 -24.51 -31.82 22.10
C THR A 202 -23.04 -31.69 21.71
N PRO A 203 -22.17 -30.97 22.46
CA PRO A 203 -20.73 -31.17 22.40
C PRO A 203 -20.37 -32.28 23.38
N THR A 204 -19.91 -33.43 22.90
CA THR A 204 -19.35 -34.47 23.78
C THR A 204 -17.90 -34.73 23.42
N VAL A 205 -17.10 -34.86 24.48
CA VAL A 205 -15.70 -35.29 24.58
C VAL A 205 -14.67 -34.16 24.51
N ALA A 206 -14.48 -33.54 25.69
CA ALA A 206 -13.18 -33.10 26.12
C ALA A 206 -12.22 -34.31 26.12
N GLY A 207 -11.20 -34.26 25.25
CA GLY A 207 -10.07 -35.18 25.31
C GLY A 207 -9.29 -34.93 26.58
N GLN A 208 -9.46 -35.81 27.56
CA GLN A 208 -8.53 -36.02 28.66
C GLN A 208 -7.22 -36.53 28.05
N PHE A 209 -6.19 -35.70 27.98
CA PHE A 209 -4.82 -36.19 27.95
C PHE A 209 -4.33 -36.14 29.39
N GLU A 210 -4.32 -37.33 29.99
CA GLU A 210 -3.66 -37.67 31.25
C GLU A 210 -2.21 -37.19 31.26
N ASP A 211 -1.85 -36.51 32.35
CA ASP A 211 -0.67 -36.78 33.17
C ASP A 211 0.53 -37.44 32.48
N ALA A 212 1.55 -36.63 32.23
CA ALA A 212 2.93 -37.10 32.13
C ALA A 212 3.83 -36.15 32.93
N ASP A 213 3.79 -36.29 34.25
CA ASP A 213 4.93 -35.96 35.10
C ASP A 213 6.14 -36.81 34.66
N VAL A 214 7.21 -36.16 34.22
CA VAL A 214 8.56 -36.73 34.25
C VAL A 214 9.42 -35.81 35.09
N ASP A 215 9.53 -36.18 36.37
CA ASP A 215 10.53 -35.67 37.29
C ASP A 215 11.86 -36.43 37.09
N HIS A 216 12.94 -35.66 37.14
CA HIS A 216 14.37 -36.00 37.25
C HIS A 216 15.17 -36.46 36.02
#